data_AF-A0A6B4JHX8-F1
#
_entry.id   AF-A0A6B4JHX8-F1
#
_cell.length_a   1.000
_cell.length_b   1.000
_cell.length_c   1.000
_cell.angle_alpha   90.00
_cell.angle_beta   90.00
_cell.angle_gamma   90.00
#
_symmetry.space_group_name_H-M   'P 1'
#
loop_
_entity.id
_entity.type
_entity.pdbx_description
1 polymer ?
#
loop_
_entity_poly.entity_id
_entity_poly.type
_entity_poly.pdbx_seq_one_letter_code
_entity_poly.pdbx_strand_id
1 'polypeptide(L)'
;MLNKLITEEQDKMINYLIEGRNITDIAKLVGKSRSTIYKWVEQEQINEELEHRQLEMKKQARSKIASKVDNCIDNLYEIASTCKDTRTRFQANKFIVEQFLGTAGSKQEDEPQQENAIIVNLAN
;
A
#
# COMPACT_ATOMS: atom_id res chain seq x y z
N MET A 1 3.07 -3.22 -22.35
CA MET A 1 1.97 -2.49 -21.70
C MET A 1 0.70 -2.80 -22.48
N LEU A 2 -0.38 -3.21 -21.81
CA LEU A 2 -1.67 -3.45 -22.47
C LEU A 2 -2.14 -2.13 -23.11
N ASN A 3 -2.10 -2.03 -24.44
CA ASN A 3 -2.77 -0.96 -25.17
C ASN A 3 -4.28 -1.25 -25.17
N LYS A 4 -4.93 -1.02 -24.02
CA LYS A 4 -6.39 -0.88 -23.95
C LYS A 4 -6.71 0.59 -24.21
N LEU A 5 -7.50 0.86 -25.25
CA LEU A 5 -7.84 2.21 -25.71
C LEU A 5 -8.71 2.92 -24.64
N ILE A 6 -8.05 3.65 -23.75
CA ILE A 6 -8.67 4.59 -22.80
C ILE A 6 -8.53 5.99 -23.41
N THR A 7 -9.64 6.71 -23.52
CA THR A 7 -9.60 8.10 -24.01
C THR A 7 -9.05 9.04 -22.93
N GLU A 8 -8.58 10.23 -23.31
CA GLU A 8 -8.10 11.24 -22.34
C GLU A 8 -9.16 11.62 -21.29
N GLU A 9 -10.44 11.64 -21.69
CA GLU A 9 -11.55 11.95 -20.79
C GLU A 9 -11.79 10.83 -19.78
N GLN A 10 -11.66 9.58 -20.22
CA GLN A 10 -11.74 8.40 -19.36
C GLN A 10 -10.53 8.30 -18.43
N ASP A 11 -9.34 8.66 -18.90
CA ASP A 11 -8.13 8.74 -18.08
C ASP A 11 -8.30 9.75 -16.93
N LYS A 12 -8.77 10.96 -17.23
CA LYS A 12 -9.11 11.99 -16.23
C LYS A 12 -10.17 11.49 -15.24
N MET A 13 -11.22 10.84 -15.74
CA MET A 13 -12.24 10.23 -14.89
C MET A 13 -11.63 9.20 -13.93
N ILE A 14 -10.78 8.29 -14.40
CA ILE A 14 -10.11 7.28 -13.56
C ILE A 14 -9.31 7.96 -12.45
N ASN A 15 -8.53 9.01 -12.76
CA ASN A 15 -7.78 9.76 -11.75
C ASN A 15 -8.71 10.33 -10.67
N TYR A 16 -9.83 10.94 -11.07
CA TYR A 16 -10.80 11.46 -10.11
C TYR A 16 -11.54 10.39 -9.29
N LEU A 17 -11.74 9.19 -9.84
CA LEU A 17 -12.27 8.04 -9.10
C LEU A 17 -11.29 7.59 -8.02
N ILE A 18 -10.00 7.52 -8.35
CA ILE A 18 -8.93 7.18 -7.39
C ILE A 18 -8.85 8.23 -6.27
N GLU A 19 -9.06 9.51 -6.58
CA GLU A 19 -9.14 10.59 -5.58
C GLU A 19 -10.40 10.50 -4.68
N GLY A 20 -11.35 9.60 -4.97
CA GLY A 20 -12.57 9.41 -4.18
C GLY A 20 -13.66 10.45 -4.47
N ARG A 21 -13.61 11.13 -5.62
CA ARG A 21 -14.67 12.09 -6.00
C ARG A 21 -15.96 11.36 -6.36
N ASN A 22 -17.09 12.01 -6.12
CA ASN A 22 -18.39 11.45 -6.53
C ASN A 22 -18.64 11.65 -8.04
N ILE A 23 -19.50 10.81 -8.62
CA ILE A 23 -19.80 10.80 -10.06
C ILE A 23 -20.38 12.15 -10.55
N THR A 24 -21.11 12.89 -9.71
CA THR A 24 -21.69 14.18 -10.09
C THR A 24 -20.61 15.23 -10.32
N ASP A 25 -19.59 15.27 -9.47
CA ASP A 25 -18.48 16.20 -9.59
C ASP A 25 -17.53 15.79 -10.72
N ILE A 26 -17.28 14.49 -10.87
CA ILE A 26 -16.49 13.95 -11.99
C ILE A 26 -17.11 14.33 -13.33
N ALA A 27 -18.42 14.17 -13.48
CA ALA A 27 -19.14 14.55 -14.69
C ALA A 27 -18.92 16.03 -15.07
N LYS A 28 -18.94 16.94 -14.07
CA LYS A 28 -18.66 18.36 -14.27
C LYS A 28 -17.20 18.62 -14.68
N LEU A 29 -16.25 17.98 -13.99
CA LEU A 29 -14.81 18.16 -14.23
C LEU A 29 -14.37 17.63 -15.60
N VAL A 30 -14.95 16.52 -16.03
CA VAL A 30 -14.65 15.89 -17.33
C VAL A 30 -15.48 16.51 -18.47
N GLY A 31 -16.55 17.25 -18.16
CA GLY A 31 -17.42 17.89 -19.15
C GLY A 31 -18.38 16.92 -19.85
N LYS A 32 -18.85 15.88 -19.14
CA LYS A 32 -19.77 14.86 -19.66
C LYS A 32 -21.03 14.73 -18.80
N SER A 33 -22.03 14.02 -19.32
CA SER A 33 -23.21 13.68 -18.54
C SER A 33 -22.88 12.62 -17.48
N ARG A 34 -23.58 12.63 -16.34
CA ARG A 34 -23.46 11.56 -15.32
C ARG A 34 -23.72 10.17 -15.90
N SER A 35 -24.69 10.04 -16.80
CA SER A 35 -24.99 8.76 -17.48
C SER A 35 -23.80 8.24 -18.27
N THR A 36 -23.06 9.13 -18.94
CA THR A 36 -21.82 8.78 -19.66
C THR A 36 -20.78 8.23 -18.70
N ILE A 37 -20.57 8.87 -17.55
CA ILE A 37 -19.61 8.41 -16.54
C ILE A 37 -20.01 7.03 -16.00
N TYR A 38 -21.28 6.82 -15.65
CA TYR A 38 -21.75 5.49 -15.21
C TYR A 38 -21.47 4.40 -16.25
N LYS A 39 -21.78 4.66 -17.53
CA LYS A 39 -21.49 3.73 -18.63
C LYS A 39 -20.00 3.44 -18.79
N TRP A 40 -19.13 4.42 -18.55
CA TRP A 40 -17.67 4.21 -18.62
C TRP A 40 -17.17 3.36 -17.46
N VAL A 41 -17.68 3.55 -16.25
CA VAL A 41 -17.29 2.75 -15.07
C VAL A 41 -17.69 1.27 -15.24
N GLU A 42 -18.73 0.97 -16.01
CA GLU A 42 -19.12 -0.41 -16.32
C GLU A 42 -18.18 -1.10 -17.34
N GLN A 43 -17.28 -0.36 -18.00
CA GLN A 43 -16.37 -0.92 -19.00
C GLN A 43 -15.22 -1.68 -18.35
N GLU A 44 -14.99 -2.91 -18.82
CA GLU A 44 -13.93 -3.78 -18.31
C GLU A 44 -12.55 -3.12 -18.35
N GLN A 45 -12.18 -2.47 -19.47
CA GLN A 45 -10.89 -1.79 -19.59
C GLN A 45 -10.69 -0.65 -18.58
N ILE A 46 -11.77 0.02 -18.15
CA ILE A 46 -11.70 1.10 -17.16
C ILE A 46 -11.49 0.51 -15.78
N ASN A 47 -12.19 -0.57 -15.45
CA ASN A 47 -12.05 -1.25 -14.16
C ASN A 47 -10.66 -1.86 -13.99
N GLU A 48 -10.13 -2.50 -15.02
CA GLU A 48 -8.77 -3.04 -14.99
C GLU A 48 -7.71 -1.96 -14.80
N GLU A 49 -7.81 -0.84 -15.51
CA GLU A 49 -6.85 0.26 -15.37
C GLU A 49 -6.95 0.92 -13.98
N LEU A 50 -8.19 1.09 -13.47
CA LEU A 50 -8.42 1.58 -12.13
C LEU A 50 -7.77 0.68 -11.08
N GLU A 51 -7.97 -0.63 -11.17
CA GLU A 51 -7.36 -1.62 -10.28
C GLU A 51 -5.83 -1.60 -10.38
N HIS A 52 -5.29 -1.59 -11.60
CA HIS A 52 -3.86 -1.51 -11.85
C HIS A 52 -3.22 -0.27 -11.20
N ARG A 53 -3.82 0.91 -11.39
CA ARG A 53 -3.33 2.15 -10.75
C ARG A 53 -3.40 2.09 -9.23
N GLN A 54 -4.48 1.55 -8.66
CA GLN A 54 -4.59 1.37 -7.21
C GLN A 54 -3.53 0.42 -6.66
N LEU A 55 -3.23 -0.66 -7.39
CA LEU A 55 -2.18 -1.62 -7.02
C LEU A 55 -0.80 -0.95 -7.02
N GLU A 56 -0.48 -0.21 -8.10
CA GLU A 56 0.79 0.50 -8.20
C GLU A 56 0.93 1.60 -7.13
N MET A 57 -0.15 2.33 -6.81
CA MET A 57 -0.16 3.28 -5.69
C MET A 57 0.12 2.59 -4.36
N LYS A 58 -0.50 1.44 -4.08
CA LYS A 58 -0.22 0.67 -2.86
C LYS A 58 1.23 0.21 -2.81
N LYS A 59 1.78 -0.26 -3.93
CA LYS A 59 3.18 -0.68 -4.04
C LYS A 59 4.14 0.49 -3.78
N GLN A 60 3.89 1.66 -4.37
CA GLN A 60 4.66 2.87 -4.12
C GLN A 60 4.58 3.32 -2.66
N ALA A 61 3.38 3.31 -2.06
CA ALA A 61 3.20 3.63 -0.65
C ALA A 61 3.97 2.67 0.26
N ARG A 62 3.90 1.36 -0.01
CA ARG A 62 4.67 0.33 0.71
C ARG A 62 6.18 0.57 0.60
N SER A 63 6.67 0.86 -0.60
CA SER A 63 8.09 1.16 -0.81
C SER A 63 8.52 2.41 -0.03
N LYS A 64 7.70 3.46 -0.03
CA LYS A 64 7.95 4.68 0.75
C LYS A 64 8.00 4.40 2.25
N ILE A 65 7.07 3.59 2.77
CA ILE A 65 7.07 3.17 4.18
C ILE A 65 8.31 2.33 4.48
N ALA A 66 8.61 1.31 3.67
CA ALA A 66 9.76 0.44 3.85
C ALA A 66 11.07 1.23 3.95
N SER A 67 11.24 2.26 3.11
CA SER A 67 12.42 3.14 3.15
C SER A 67 12.58 3.95 4.45
N LYS A 68 11.56 3.97 5.31
CA LYS A 68 11.53 4.70 6.59
C LYS A 68 11.49 3.78 7.79
N VAL A 69 11.32 2.47 7.59
CA VAL A 69 11.22 1.50 8.69
C VAL A 69 12.46 1.55 9.57
N ASP A 70 13.67 1.64 9.00
CA ASP A 70 14.92 1.72 9.77
C ASP A 70 14.90 2.92 10.73
N ASN A 71 14.54 4.12 10.24
CA ASN A 71 14.43 5.31 11.10
C ASN A 71 13.34 5.14 12.18
N CYS A 72 12.24 4.45 11.88
CA CYS A 72 11.21 4.16 12.87
C CYS A 72 11.74 3.23 13.98
N ILE A 73 12.57 2.25 13.62
CA ILE A 73 13.24 1.35 14.57
C ILE A 73 14.20 2.14 15.45
N ASP A 74 15.02 3.02 14.87
CA ASP A 74 15.95 3.88 15.62
C ASP A 74 15.22 4.77 16.63
N ASN A 75 14.14 5.43 16.19
CA ASN A 75 13.31 6.26 17.06
C ASN A 75 12.68 5.44 18.19
N LEU A 76 12.25 4.21 17.91
CA LEU A 76 11.67 3.33 18.92
C LEU A 76 12.72 2.91 19.96
N TYR A 77 13.94 2.63 19.53
CA TYR A 77 15.07 2.35 20.42
C TYR A 77 15.42 3.57 21.29
N GLU A 78 15.42 4.77 20.72
CA GLU A 78 15.62 6.02 21.47
C GLU A 78 14.55 6.21 22.55
N ILE A 79 13.27 6.02 22.22
CA ILE A 79 12.16 6.09 23.18
C ILE A 79 12.33 5.05 24.28
N ALA A 80 12.65 3.81 23.92
CA ALA A 80 12.88 2.72 24.87
C ALA A 80 14.02 3.03 25.85
N SER A 81 15.02 3.80 25.40
CA SER A 81 16.22 4.13 26.17
C SER A 81 16.12 5.42 26.99
N THR A 82 15.35 6.40 26.52
CA THR A 82 15.40 7.78 27.06
C THR A 82 14.07 8.30 27.63
N CYS A 83 12.93 7.70 27.25
CA CYS A 83 11.63 8.22 27.65
C CYS A 83 11.46 8.20 29.17
N LYS A 84 10.99 9.30 29.76
CA LYS A 84 10.75 9.39 31.22
C LYS A 84 9.46 8.69 31.64
N ASP A 85 8.43 8.72 30.78
CA ASP A 85 7.16 8.03 31.05
C ASP A 85 7.35 6.51 31.05
N THR A 86 7.10 5.89 32.20
CA THR A 86 7.34 4.46 32.40
C THR A 86 6.44 3.60 31.51
N ARG A 87 5.21 4.04 31.20
CA ARG A 87 4.27 3.26 30.38
C ARG A 87 4.73 3.24 28.93
N THR A 88 5.06 4.39 28.36
CA THR A 88 5.61 4.50 27.00
C THR A 88 6.93 3.76 26.87
N ARG A 89 7.84 3.90 27.85
CA ARG A 89 9.10 3.16 27.88
C ARG A 89 8.89 1.65 27.93
N PHE A 90 7.97 1.17 28.78
CA PHE A 90 7.60 -0.24 28.85
C PHE A 90 7.01 -0.74 27.52
N GLN A 91 6.10 0.01 26.89
CA GLN A 91 5.50 -0.37 25.62
C GLN A 91 6.54 -0.48 24.48
N ALA A 92 7.47 0.47 24.39
CA ALA A 92 8.54 0.43 23.40
C ALA A 92 9.48 -0.77 23.63
N ASN A 93 9.91 -1.00 24.87
CA ASN A 93 10.74 -2.16 25.23
C ASN A 93 10.00 -3.49 24.97
N LYS A 94 8.72 -3.57 25.35
CA LYS A 94 7.88 -4.76 25.10
C LYS A 94 7.80 -5.08 23.61
N PHE A 95 7.54 -4.08 22.76
CA PHE A 95 7.51 -4.28 21.32
C PHE A 95 8.83 -4.85 20.78
N ILE A 96 9.97 -4.26 21.17
CA ILE A 96 11.30 -4.71 20.71
C ILE A 96 11.58 -6.16 21.14
N VAL A 97 11.29 -6.48 22.40
CA VAL A 97 11.48 -7.84 22.94
C VAL A 97 10.57 -8.84 22.22
N GLU A 98 9.30 -8.50 22.00
CA GLU A 98 8.32 -9.38 21.34
C GLU A 98 8.63 -9.60 19.85
N GLN A 99 9.26 -8.65 19.16
CA GLN A 99 9.72 -8.86 17.78
C GLN A 99 10.86 -9.90 17.68
N PHE A 100 11.67 -10.04 18.72
CA PHE A 100 12.82 -10.95 18.71
C PHE A 100 12.52 -12.31 19.36
N LEU A 101 11.80 -12.30 20.49
CA LEU A 101 11.50 -13.51 21.27
C LEU A 101 10.11 -14.08 21.01
N GLY A 102 9.28 -13.38 20.22
CA GLY A 102 7.87 -13.69 20.05
C GLY A 102 7.00 -13.16 21.19
N THR A 103 5.68 -13.26 21.02
CA THR A 103 4.72 -12.87 22.06
C THR A 103 4.41 -14.06 22.96
N ALA A 104 4.31 -13.82 24.27
CA ALA A 104 3.83 -14.82 25.21
C ALA A 104 2.33 -15.06 24.98
N GLY A 105 1.98 -15.85 23.97
CA GLY A 105 0.59 -16.15 23.61
C GLY A 105 0.36 -16.56 22.15
N SER A 106 1.32 -16.32 21.24
CA SER A 106 1.22 -16.82 19.88
C SER A 106 1.56 -18.31 19.85
N LYS A 107 0.53 -19.17 19.79
CA LYS A 107 0.71 -20.50 19.23
C LYS A 107 1.16 -20.29 17.79
N GLN A 108 2.43 -20.57 17.48
CA GLN A 108 2.87 -20.64 16.10
C GLN A 108 2.17 -21.86 15.50
N GLU A 109 1.23 -21.62 14.59
CA GLU A 109 0.84 -22.67 13.64
C GLU A 109 2.02 -22.82 12.68
N ASP A 110 2.60 -24.01 12.64
CA ASP A 110 3.72 -24.34 11.76
C ASP A 110 3.24 -24.28 10.29
N GLU A 111 3.33 -23.11 9.65
CA GLU A 111 3.25 -23.03 8.19
C GLU A 111 4.58 -23.52 7.58
N PRO A 112 4.55 -24.45 6.60
CA PRO A 112 5.77 -24.98 6.00
C PRO A 112 6.54 -23.87 5.28
N GLN A 113 7.78 -23.63 5.74
CA GLN A 113 8.72 -22.68 5.15
C GLN A 113 9.05 -23.10 3.70
N GLN A 114 8.55 -22.36 2.71
CA GLN A 114 9.08 -22.44 1.35
C GLN A 114 10.44 -21.75 1.33
N GLU A 115 11.49 -22.56 1.20
CA GLU A 115 12.87 -22.14 0.93
C GLU A 115 12.90 -21.28 -0.36
N ASN A 116 13.01 -19.96 -0.22
CA ASN A 116 13.33 -19.09 -1.34
C ASN A 116 14.81 -19.29 -1.69
N ALA A 117 15.09 -20.16 -2.65
CA ALA A 117 16.41 -20.27 -3.27
C ALA A 117 16.79 -18.93 -3.91
N ILE A 118 17.70 -18.20 -3.27
CA ILE A 118 18.39 -17.06 -3.89
C ILE A 118 19.31 -17.65 -4.96
N ILE A 119 18.87 -17.67 -6.22
CA ILE A 119 19.79 -17.91 -7.33
C ILE A 119 20.66 -16.66 -7.46
N VAL A 120 21.85 -16.75 -6.90
CA VAL A 120 22.96 -15.85 -7.20
C VAL A 120 23.43 -16.17 -8.62
N ASN A 121 22.99 -15.38 -9.60
CA ASN A 121 23.63 -15.35 -10.91
C ASN A 121 24.96 -14.59 -10.77
N LEU A 122 26.04 -15.32 -10.49
CA LEU A 122 27.40 -14.85 -10.74
C LEU A 122 27.75 -15.17 -12.20
N ALA A 123 28.14 -14.11 -12.91
CA ALA A 123 28.56 -14.14 -14.30
C ALA A 123 29.66 -15.20 -14.56
N ASN A 124 29.51 -15.89 -15.68
CA ASN A 124 30.56 -16.19 -16.66
C ASN A 124 29.91 -16.41 -18.03
#